data_AF-A0A7X2MLI6-F1
#
_entry.id   AF-A0A7X2MLI6-F1
#
_cell.length_a   1.000
_cell.length_b   1.000
_cell.length_c   1.000
_cell.angle_alpha   90.00
_cell.angle_beta   90.00
_cell.angle_gamma   90.00
#
_symmetry.space_group_name_H-M   'P 1'
#
loop_
_entity.id
_entity.type
_entity.pdbx_description
1 polymer ?
#
loop_
_entity_poly.entity_id
_entity_poly.type
_entity_poly.pdbx_seq_one_letter_code
_entity_poly.pdbx_strand_id
1 'polypeptide(L)' 'KKGNGLAPALQAALDGTIAGGQYQQVLARWGEQDEAITQSTVNPPGIVY' A
#
# COMPACT_ATOMS: atom_id res chain seq x y z
N LYS A 1 12.59 -14.68 10.49
CA LYS A 1 13.80 -13.81 10.56
C LYS A 1 13.47 -12.47 9.90
N LYS A 2 13.85 -11.35 10.51
CA LYS A 2 13.83 -10.02 9.88
C LYS A 2 14.74 -10.06 8.64
N GLY A 3 14.29 -9.54 7.48
CA GLY A 3 15.09 -9.50 6.24
C GLY A 3 15.00 -10.73 5.33
N ASN A 4 13.94 -11.55 5.41
CA ASN A 4 13.75 -12.72 4.53
C ASN A 4 13.19 -12.40 3.14
N GLY A 5 13.27 -11.14 2.68
CA GLY A 5 12.76 -10.73 1.36
C GLY A 5 11.24 -10.63 1.23
N LEU A 6 10.46 -10.98 2.27
CA LEU A 6 8.99 -10.87 2.21
C LEU A 6 8.49 -9.43 2.14
N ALA A 7 9.17 -8.50 2.82
CA ALA A 7 8.76 -7.09 2.80
C ALA A 7 8.84 -6.48 1.38
N PRO A 8 9.94 -6.63 0.63
CA PRO A 8 9.99 -6.23 -0.78
C PRO A 8 8.94 -6.91 -1.66
N ALA A 9 8.72 -8.22 -1.48
CA ALA A 9 7.73 -8.97 -2.25
C ALA A 9 6.30 -8.48 -1.98
N LEU A 10 5.97 -8.20 -0.71
CA LEU A 10 4.68 -7.65 -0.30
C LEU A 10 4.47 -6.23 -0.84
N GLN A 11 5.51 -5.40 -0.80
CA GLN A 11 5.48 -4.05 -1.37
C GLN A 11 5.16 -4.10 -2.87
N ALA A 12 5.87 -4.94 -3.63
CA ALA A 12 5.63 -5.09 -5.07
C ALA A 12 4.21 -5.61 -5.38
N ALA A 13 3.68 -6.53 -4.57
CA ALA A 13 2.31 -7.01 -4.72
C ALA A 13 1.28 -5.89 -4.50
N LEU A 14 1.48 -5.06 -3.46
CA LEU A 14 0.61 -3.92 -3.17
C LEU A 14 0.66 -2.87 -4.28
N ASP A 15 1.86 -2.49 -4.74
CA ASP A 15 2.02 -1.58 -5.87
C ASP A 15 1.32 -2.10 -7.14
N GLY A 16 1.39 -3.42 -7.37
CA GLY A 16 0.65 -4.08 -8.44
C GLY A 16 -0.88 -3.94 -8.30
N THR A 17 -1.42 -4.07 -7.09
CA THR A 17 -2.87 -3.88 -6.84
C THR A 17 -3.32 -2.43 -6.98
N ILE A 18 -2.44 -1.47 -6.64
CA ILE A 18 -2.66 -0.03 -6.82
C ILE A 18 -2.68 0.32 -8.31
N ALA A 19 -1.71 -0.18 -9.08
CA ALA A 19 -1.66 0.03 -10.53
C ALA A 19 -2.82 -0.66 -11.26
N GLY A 20 -3.25 -1.83 -10.76
CA GLY A 20 -4.33 -2.62 -11.34
C GLY A 20 -5.74 -2.10 -11.05
N GLY A 21 -5.91 -0.99 -10.32
CA GLY A 21 -7.21 -0.38 -10.06
C GLY A 21 -8.07 -1.09 -8.99
N GLN A 22 -7.70 -2.31 -8.58
CA GLN A 22 -8.45 -3.07 -7.57
C GLN A 22 -8.38 -2.42 -6.19
N TYR A 23 -7.26 -1.79 -5.86
CA TYR A 23 -7.10 -1.00 -4.65
C TYR A 23 -8.12 0.15 -4.58
N GLN A 24 -8.27 0.89 -5.68
CA GLN A 24 -9.21 2.01 -5.80
C GLN A 24 -10.67 1.53 -5.72
N GLN A 25 -10.98 0.35 -6.25
CA GLN A 25 -12.31 -0.26 -6.12
C GLN A 25 -12.66 -0.57 -4.66
N VAL A 26 -11.69 -1.08 -3.88
CA VAL A 26 -11.89 -1.36 -2.45
C VAL A 26 -12.10 -0.07 -1.66
N LEU A 27 -11.27 0.95 -1.89
CA LEU A 27 -11.44 2.25 -1.24
C LEU A 27 -12.79 2.88 -1.58
N ALA A 28 -13.19 2.88 -2.84
CA ALA A 28 -14.47 3.42 -3.27
C ALA A 28 -15.67 2.66 -2.67
N ARG A 29 -15.55 1.33 -2.50
CA ARG A 29 -16.58 0.52 -1.85
C ARG A 29 -16.79 0.94 -0.39
N TRP A 30 -15.73 1.36 0.30
CA TRP A 30 -15.76 1.67 1.72
C TRP A 30 -15.82 3.17 2.02
N GLY A 31 -15.78 4.02 0.99
CA GLY A 31 -15.79 5.48 1.15
C GLY A 31 -14.46 6.06 1.62
N GLU A 32 -13.35 5.34 1.40
CA GLU A 32 -12.04 5.62 1.99
C GLU A 32 -11.05 6.19 0.96
N GLN A 33 -11.55 7.01 0.03
CA GLN A 33 -10.70 7.57 -1.02
C GLN A 33 -9.63 8.54 -0.48
N ASP A 34 -9.87 9.15 0.69
CA ASP A 34 -8.95 10.11 1.31
C ASP A 34 -7.69 9.44 1.88
N GLU A 35 -7.74 8.15 2.23
CA GLU A 35 -6.56 7.36 2.65
C GLU A 35 -5.82 6.69 1.47
N ALA A 36 -6.18 7.01 0.22
CA ALA A 36 -5.51 6.45 -0.94
C ALA A 36 -4.03 6.84 -0.99
N ILE A 37 -3.14 5.84 -1.05
CA ILE A 37 -1.72 6.05 -1.31
C ILE A 37 -1.36 5.67 -2.75
N THR A 38 -0.42 6.40 -3.34
CA THR A 38 0.07 6.14 -4.71
C THR A 38 1.13 5.05 -4.77
N GLN A 39 1.80 4.75 -3.66
CA GLN A 39 2.86 3.75 -3.58
C GLN A 39 2.96 3.16 -2.16
N SER A 40 3.16 1.85 -2.09
CA SER A 40 3.47 1.14 -0.84
C SER A 40 4.88 1.48 -0.36
N THR A 41 5.02 1.80 0.93
CA THR A 41 6.31 2.06 1.57
C THR A 41 6.50 1.13 2.76
N VAL A 42 7.68 0.51 2.87
CA VAL A 42 8.01 -0.33 4.04
C VAL A 42 8.49 0.57 5.18
N ASN A 43 7.77 0.53 6.31
CA ASN A 43 8.08 1.30 7.53
C ASN A 43 8.36 2.79 7.24
N PRO A 44 7.38 3.53 6.68
CA PRO A 44 7.54 4.96 6.48
C PRO A 44 7.79 5.66 7.83
N PRO A 45 8.56 6.76 7.85
CA PRO A 45 8.64 7.60 9.04
C PRO A 45 7.22 8.01 9.47
N GLY A 46 6.95 7.94 10.77
CA GLY A 46 5.62 8.26 11.30
C GLY A 46 5.18 9.69 10.99
N ILE A 47 3.89 9.95 11.10
CA ILE A 47 3.30 11.29 10.88
C ILE A 47 3.94 12.28 11.86
N VAL A 48 4.55 13.34 11.34
CA VAL A 48 5.02 14.50 12.11
C VAL A 48 3.85 15.50 12.15
N TYR A 49 3.31 15.77 13.34
CA TYR A 49 2.22 16.74 13.56
C TYR A 49 2.72 18.19 13.52
#